data_AF-A0A7Y2GMI3-F1
#
_entry.id   AF-A0A7Y2GMI3-F1
#
_cell.length_a   1.000
_cell.length_b   1.000
_cell.length_c   1.000
_cell.angle_alpha   90.00
_cell.angle_beta   90.00
_cell.angle_gamma   90.00
#
_symmetry.space_group_name_H-M   'P 1'
#
loop_
_entity.id
_entity.type
_entity.pdbx_description
1 polymer ?
#
loop_
_entity_poly.entity_id
_entity_poly.type
_entity_poly.pdbx_seq_one_letter_code
_entity_poly.pdbx_strand_id
1 'polypeptide(L)'
;MPNPVEGVDQSNAPYIIVSSDTHAGLFVEDYREYLDSAVHAEFDEWLATRHEHRALVEELNGEYVEQWESENEVGLKGAYDPAIRDKTLDADGIAGEIIFADGDAVTGMEAPPFGAGLQAGMITDPRLAWAGAR
;
A
#
# COMPACT_ATOMS: atom_id res chain seq x y z
N MET A 1 1.34 1.60 -49.80
CA MET A 1 1.06 1.76 -48.36
C MET A 1 2.30 1.27 -47.63
N PRO A 2 2.94 2.07 -46.75
CA PRO A 2 4.01 1.58 -45.90
C PRO A 2 3.50 0.45 -45.00
N ASN A 3 4.38 -0.48 -44.64
CA ASN A 3 4.02 -1.60 -43.78
C ASN A 3 3.77 -1.06 -42.35
N PRO A 4 2.55 -1.20 -41.79
CA PRO A 4 2.19 -0.60 -40.51
C PRO A 4 2.98 -1.15 -39.31
N VAL A 5 3.69 -2.26 -39.48
CA VAL A 5 4.53 -2.87 -38.43
C VAL A 5 6.02 -2.81 -38.74
N GLU A 6 6.43 -1.97 -39.70
CA GLU A 6 7.84 -1.75 -39.99
C GLU A 6 8.56 -1.20 -38.74
N GLY A 7 9.53 -1.96 -38.22
CA GLY A 7 10.27 -1.63 -37.00
C GLY A 7 9.68 -2.16 -35.69
N VAL A 8 8.51 -2.82 -35.73
CA VAL A 8 7.92 -3.49 -34.56
C VAL A 8 8.55 -4.88 -34.40
N ASP A 9 9.02 -5.21 -33.19
CA ASP A 9 9.45 -6.57 -32.87
C ASP A 9 8.24 -7.53 -32.90
N GLN A 10 8.33 -8.57 -33.72
CA GLN A 10 7.31 -9.61 -33.93
C GLN A 10 7.78 -10.97 -33.38
N SER A 11 8.90 -10.99 -32.63
CA SER A 11 9.42 -12.20 -32.03
C SER A 11 8.56 -12.68 -30.86
N ASN A 12 8.70 -13.96 -30.49
CA ASN A 12 8.10 -14.52 -29.27
C ASN A 12 9.03 -14.35 -28.05
N ALA A 13 9.89 -13.33 -28.05
CA ALA A 13 10.69 -13.03 -26.87
C ALA A 13 9.75 -12.63 -25.71
N PRO A 14 10.02 -13.06 -24.47
CA PRO A 14 9.21 -12.66 -23.34
C PRO A 14 9.30 -11.15 -23.13
N TYR A 15 8.16 -10.53 -22.82
CA TYR A 15 8.15 -9.13 -22.39
C TYR A 15 8.74 -9.01 -21.00
N ILE A 16 9.54 -7.97 -20.78
CA ILE A 16 9.89 -7.51 -19.44
C ILE A 16 8.74 -6.62 -18.96
N ILE A 17 8.08 -7.03 -17.89
CA ILE A 17 7.02 -6.25 -17.26
C ILE A 17 7.64 -5.47 -16.10
N VAL A 18 7.45 -4.15 -16.10
CA VAL A 18 7.79 -3.27 -14.99
C VAL A 18 6.49 -2.67 -14.48
N SER A 19 6.17 -2.89 -13.21
CA SER A 19 5.00 -2.26 -12.61
C SER A 19 5.29 -0.79 -12.36
N SER A 20 4.48 0.11 -12.93
CA SER A 20 4.65 1.55 -12.71
C SER A 20 4.03 2.04 -11.40
N ASP A 21 3.26 1.19 -10.73
CA ASP A 21 2.48 1.57 -9.57
C ASP A 21 2.28 0.35 -8.66
N THR A 22 2.97 0.38 -7.52
CA THR A 22 2.80 -0.58 -6.44
C THR A 22 2.90 0.17 -5.12
N HIS A 23 2.44 -0.46 -4.05
CA HIS A 23 2.51 0.15 -2.74
C HIS A 23 3.17 -0.74 -1.70
N ALA A 24 3.77 -0.09 -0.70
CA ALA A 24 4.34 -0.71 0.47
C ALA A 24 4.28 0.27 1.66
N GLY A 25 4.33 -0.25 2.87
CA GLY A 25 4.31 0.56 4.08
C GLY A 25 4.58 -0.26 5.32
N LEU A 26 5.01 0.42 6.39
CA LEU A 26 5.08 -0.17 7.73
C LEU A 26 3.68 -0.33 8.30
N PHE A 27 3.55 -1.14 9.36
CA PHE A 27 2.37 -1.08 10.21
C PHE A 27 2.18 0.34 10.74
N VAL A 28 0.93 0.80 10.77
CA VAL A 28 0.57 2.18 11.12
C VAL A 28 1.20 2.58 12.46
N GLU A 29 1.18 1.70 13.45
CA GLU A 29 1.71 1.91 14.80
C GLU A 29 3.22 2.17 14.82
N ASP A 30 3.95 1.56 13.88
CA ASP A 30 5.41 1.65 13.79
C ASP A 30 5.88 2.99 13.20
N TYR A 31 4.99 3.77 12.57
CA TYR A 31 5.33 5.10 12.06
C TYR A 31 5.65 6.10 13.18
N ARG A 32 5.20 5.86 14.42
CA ARG A 32 5.37 6.79 15.54
C ARG A 32 6.83 7.21 15.76
N GLU A 33 7.77 6.29 15.54
CA GLU A 33 9.21 6.54 15.71
C GLU A 33 9.79 7.50 14.66
N TYR A 34 9.14 7.61 13.51
CA TYR A 34 9.56 8.45 12.38
C TYR A 34 8.86 9.81 12.38
N LEU A 35 7.79 9.96 13.16
CA LEU A 35 7.07 11.22 13.31
C LEU A 35 7.80 12.20 14.23
N ASP A 36 7.68 13.49 13.91
CA ASP A 36 8.09 14.55 14.83
C ASP A 36 7.31 14.42 16.15
N SER A 37 8.03 14.46 17.28
CA SER A 37 7.41 14.39 18.61
C SER A 37 6.29 15.41 18.83
N ALA A 38 6.30 16.54 18.12
CA ALA A 38 5.26 17.55 18.18
C ALA A 38 3.90 17.11 17.64
N VAL A 39 3.82 15.97 16.93
CA VAL A 39 2.56 15.42 16.40
C VAL A 39 2.17 14.09 17.05
N HIS A 40 2.92 13.62 18.04
CA HIS A 40 2.69 12.30 18.65
C HIS A 40 1.33 12.20 19.35
N ALA A 41 0.86 13.26 20.00
CA ALA A 41 -0.45 13.26 20.65
C ALA A 41 -1.58 13.11 19.62
N GLU A 42 -1.49 13.83 18.50
CA GLU A 42 -2.45 13.74 17.41
C GLU A 42 -2.37 12.38 16.70
N PHE A 43 -1.17 11.80 16.58
CA PHE A 43 -1.00 10.45 16.05
C PHE A 43 -1.68 9.41 16.94
N ASP A 44 -1.46 9.47 18.26
CA ASP A 44 -2.03 8.53 19.22
C ASP A 44 -3.59 8.61 19.22
N GLU A 45 -4.16 9.82 19.12
CA GLU A 45 -5.62 10.03 18.99
C GLU A 45 -6.17 9.53 17.64
N TRP A 46 -5.46 9.83 16.55
CA TRP A 46 -5.84 9.38 15.21
C TRP A 46 -5.80 7.86 15.09
N LEU A 47 -4.79 7.21 15.66
CA LEU A 47 -4.64 5.75 15.68
C LEU A 47 -5.81 5.08 16.42
N ALA A 48 -6.19 5.61 17.59
CA ALA A 48 -7.36 5.10 18.33
C ALA A 48 -8.64 5.20 17.48
N THR A 49 -8.88 6.36 16.87
CA THR A 49 -10.04 6.59 15.98
C THR A 49 -10.04 5.62 14.79
N ARG A 50 -8.87 5.32 14.23
CA ARG A 50 -8.72 4.37 13.12
C ARG A 50 -9.14 2.96 13.53
N HIS A 51 -8.69 2.48 14.69
CA HIS A 51 -9.08 1.16 15.19
C HIS A 51 -10.59 1.07 15.46
N GLU A 52 -11.20 2.12 16.01
CA GLU A 52 -12.65 2.18 16.20
C GLU A 52 -13.41 2.09 14.88
N HIS A 53 -12.95 2.82 13.85
CA HIS A 53 -13.55 2.75 12.52
C HIS A 53 -13.40 1.37 11.89
N ARG A 54 -12.24 0.71 12.05
CA ARG A 54 -12.02 -0.66 11.56
C ARG A 54 -12.98 -1.64 12.22
N ALA A 55 -13.13 -1.61 13.54
CA ALA A 55 -14.06 -2.47 14.26
C ALA A 55 -15.49 -2.33 13.72
N LEU A 56 -15.92 -1.11 13.40
CA LEU A 56 -17.23 -0.85 12.80
C LEU A 56 -17.37 -1.43 11.37
N VAL A 57 -16.30 -1.39 10.56
CA VAL A 57 -16.28 -1.96 9.20
C VAL A 57 -16.32 -3.49 9.24
N GLU A 58 -15.57 -4.09 10.17
CA GLU A 58 -15.57 -5.54 10.41
C GLU A 58 -16.95 -6.03 10.89
N GLU A 59 -17.71 -5.24 11.65
CA GLU A 59 -19.09 -5.60 12.02
C GLU A 59 -20.05 -5.69 10.82
N LEU A 60 -19.78 -4.96 9.73
CA LEU A 60 -20.66 -4.90 8.56
C LEU A 60 -20.34 -5.98 7.51
N ASN A 61 -19.07 -6.33 7.33
CA ASN A 61 -18.58 -7.25 6.29
C ASN A 61 -17.56 -8.29 6.77
N GLY A 62 -17.48 -8.55 8.08
CA GLY A 62 -16.38 -9.29 8.72
C GLY A 62 -16.10 -10.67 8.14
N GLU A 63 -17.12 -11.49 7.89
CA GLU A 63 -16.91 -12.86 7.35
C GLU A 63 -16.23 -12.85 5.98
N TYR A 64 -16.56 -11.89 5.11
CA TYR A 64 -15.94 -11.77 3.79
C TYR A 64 -14.49 -11.29 3.91
N VAL A 65 -14.26 -10.28 4.75
CA VAL A 65 -12.92 -9.72 4.97
C VAL A 65 -11.99 -10.79 5.58
N GLU A 66 -12.46 -11.49 6.61
CA GLU A 66 -11.70 -12.56 7.28
C GLU A 66 -11.35 -13.69 6.31
N GLN A 67 -12.32 -14.15 5.50
CA GLN A 67 -12.05 -15.17 4.49
C GLN A 67 -10.98 -14.70 3.50
N TRP A 68 -11.13 -13.48 2.97
CA TRP A 68 -10.17 -12.93 2.01
C TRP A 68 -8.78 -12.74 2.62
N GLU A 69 -8.67 -12.20 3.84
CA GLU A 69 -7.40 -12.05 4.55
C GLU A 69 -6.75 -13.41 4.79
N SER A 70 -7.51 -14.43 5.17
CA SER A 70 -6.98 -15.78 5.37
C SER A 70 -6.48 -16.40 4.07
N GLU A 71 -7.18 -16.21 2.95
CA GLU A 71 -6.77 -16.73 1.64
C GLU A 71 -5.51 -16.02 1.11
N ASN A 72 -5.27 -14.77 1.54
CA ASN A 72 -4.18 -13.93 1.06
C ASN A 72 -3.07 -13.68 2.12
N GLU A 73 -3.13 -14.33 3.27
CA GLU A 73 -2.31 -14.03 4.46
C GLU A 73 -0.81 -13.92 4.16
N VAL A 74 -0.29 -14.83 3.32
CA VAL A 74 1.13 -14.82 2.96
C VAL A 74 1.45 -13.65 2.03
N GLY A 75 0.62 -13.41 1.01
CA GLY A 75 0.85 -12.34 0.03
C GLY A 75 0.77 -10.95 0.64
N LEU A 76 -0.16 -10.74 1.58
CA LEU A 76 -0.34 -9.46 2.29
C LEU A 76 0.92 -9.00 3.01
N LYS A 77 1.72 -9.93 3.54
CA LYS A 77 2.99 -9.61 4.19
C LYS A 77 4.00 -8.95 3.24
N GLY A 78 3.83 -9.10 1.92
CA GLY A 78 4.66 -8.40 0.91
C GLY A 78 4.52 -6.88 0.91
N ALA A 79 3.56 -6.32 1.66
CA ALA A 79 3.47 -4.89 1.91
C ALA A 79 4.63 -4.34 2.77
N TYR A 80 5.24 -5.17 3.63
CA TYR A 80 6.33 -4.78 4.54
C TYR A 80 7.51 -5.76 4.59
N ASP A 81 7.35 -7.01 4.14
CA ASP A 81 8.40 -8.02 4.04
C ASP A 81 8.92 -8.12 2.59
N PRO A 82 10.14 -7.61 2.30
CA PRO A 82 10.68 -7.62 0.95
C PRO A 82 10.92 -9.03 0.40
N ALA A 83 11.24 -10.01 1.26
CA ALA A 83 11.50 -11.38 0.80
C ALA A 83 10.23 -12.11 0.39
N ILE A 84 9.08 -11.72 0.94
CA ILE A 84 7.77 -12.18 0.49
C ILE A 84 7.37 -11.43 -0.78
N ARG A 85 7.59 -10.11 -0.80
CA ARG A 85 7.31 -9.26 -1.96
C ARG A 85 7.98 -9.75 -3.23
N ASP A 86 9.29 -10.05 -3.17
CA ASP A 86 10.05 -10.58 -4.30
C ASP A 86 9.40 -11.86 -4.87
N LYS A 87 8.94 -12.77 -4.00
CA LYS A 87 8.27 -14.01 -4.42
C LYS A 87 6.91 -13.76 -5.08
N THR A 88 6.17 -12.77 -4.59
CA THR A 88 4.89 -12.36 -5.18
C THR A 88 5.11 -11.75 -6.56
N LEU A 89 6.08 -10.84 -6.70
CA LEU A 89 6.45 -10.23 -7.99
C LEU A 89 6.95 -11.26 -9.00
N ASP A 90 7.78 -12.23 -8.56
CA ASP A 90 8.25 -13.33 -9.39
C ASP A 90 7.08 -14.19 -9.90
N ALA A 91 6.09 -14.48 -9.04
CA ALA A 91 4.90 -15.25 -9.41
C ALA A 91 4.02 -14.51 -10.43
N ASP A 92 3.97 -13.17 -10.36
CA ASP A 92 3.25 -12.31 -11.28
C ASP A 92 4.04 -12.01 -12.58
N GLY A 93 5.29 -12.42 -12.67
CA GLY A 93 6.16 -12.15 -13.82
C GLY A 93 6.63 -10.70 -13.91
N ILE A 94 6.68 -9.99 -12.79
CA ILE A 94 7.11 -8.59 -12.69
C ILE A 94 8.63 -8.55 -12.45
N ALA A 95 9.36 -7.96 -13.40
CA ALA A 95 10.82 -7.86 -13.32
C ALA A 95 11.32 -6.66 -12.50
N GLY A 96 10.42 -5.72 -12.19
CA GLY A 96 10.73 -4.54 -11.39
C GLY A 96 9.49 -3.68 -11.15
N GLU A 97 9.58 -2.75 -10.21
CA GLU A 97 8.43 -1.95 -9.78
C GLU A 97 8.84 -0.55 -9.31
N ILE A 98 7.87 0.36 -9.34
CA ILE A 98 7.89 1.62 -8.61
C ILE A 98 7.01 1.46 -7.38
N ILE A 99 7.55 1.82 -6.21
CA ILE A 99 6.88 1.67 -4.92
C ILE A 99 6.47 3.05 -4.40
N PHE A 100 5.17 3.23 -4.16
CA PHE A 100 4.57 4.35 -3.44
C PHE A 100 4.26 3.96 -2.00
N ALA A 101 4.13 4.95 -1.12
CA ALA A 101 3.67 4.71 0.24
C ALA A 101 2.21 4.21 0.25
N ASP A 102 1.79 3.59 1.35
CA ASP A 102 0.44 3.06 1.61
C ASP A 102 0.20 1.64 1.09
N GLY A 103 0.81 0.67 1.77
CA GLY A 103 0.84 -0.74 1.37
C GLY A 103 -0.50 -1.46 1.47
N ASP A 104 -1.55 -0.82 1.97
CA ASP A 104 -2.79 -1.51 2.26
C ASP A 104 -4.06 -0.72 1.92
N ALA A 105 -4.53 -0.97 0.70
CA ALA A 105 -5.80 -0.45 0.20
C ALA A 105 -7.04 -1.19 0.75
N VAL A 106 -6.88 -2.30 1.50
CA VAL A 106 -7.98 -3.19 1.90
C VAL A 106 -8.18 -3.25 3.42
N THR A 107 -7.15 -3.53 4.21
CA THR A 107 -7.21 -3.64 5.69
C THR A 107 -6.79 -2.35 6.40
N GLY A 108 -6.13 -1.43 5.68
CA GLY A 108 -5.59 -0.17 6.17
C GLY A 108 -4.49 -0.28 7.23
N MET A 109 -3.76 -1.40 7.33
CA MET A 109 -2.76 -1.60 8.38
C MET A 109 -1.38 -1.08 8.00
N GLU A 110 -1.03 -1.11 6.72
CA GLU A 110 0.28 -0.67 6.21
C GLU A 110 0.27 0.75 5.61
N ALA A 111 -0.45 1.68 6.24
CA ALA A 111 -0.69 3.02 5.72
C ALA A 111 0.08 4.11 6.50
N PRO A 112 0.62 5.14 5.82
CA PRO A 112 1.20 6.29 6.49
C PRO A 112 0.12 7.07 7.29
N PRO A 113 0.51 7.73 8.39
CA PRO A 113 -0.45 8.37 9.28
C PRO A 113 -1.13 9.57 8.66
N PHE A 114 -2.25 9.97 9.28
CA PHE A 114 -3.06 11.13 8.88
C PHE A 114 -3.61 11.09 7.45
N GLY A 115 -3.50 9.94 6.77
CA GLY A 115 -4.00 9.75 5.40
C GLY A 115 -3.03 10.19 4.30
N ALA A 116 -1.73 10.36 4.59
CA ALA A 116 -0.73 10.84 3.62
C ALA A 116 -0.50 9.95 2.38
N GLY A 117 -1.13 8.79 2.31
CA GLY A 117 -1.10 7.85 1.18
C GLY A 117 -2.26 8.05 0.20
N LEU A 118 -2.99 6.97 -0.09
CA LEU A 118 -4.14 6.94 -0.99
C LEU A 118 -5.28 7.86 -0.53
N GLN A 119 -5.30 8.25 0.75
CA GLN A 119 -6.30 9.13 1.34
C GLN A 119 -5.89 10.60 1.40
N ALA A 120 -4.82 11.02 0.70
CA ALA A 120 -4.24 12.36 0.85
C ALA A 120 -5.22 13.50 0.52
N GLY A 121 -6.24 13.24 -0.32
CA GLY A 121 -7.29 14.20 -0.64
C GLY A 121 -8.24 14.55 0.51
N MET A 122 -8.22 13.77 1.60
CA MET A 122 -9.11 13.94 2.76
C MET A 122 -8.47 14.73 3.90
N ILE A 123 -7.19 15.08 3.79
CA ILE A 123 -6.44 15.75 4.87
C ILE A 123 -6.83 17.23 4.91
N THR A 124 -7.26 17.68 6.09
CA THR A 124 -7.72 19.07 6.30
C THR A 124 -6.70 19.95 7.02
N ASP A 125 -5.79 19.37 7.82
CA ASP A 125 -4.66 20.07 8.43
C ASP A 125 -3.39 19.88 7.60
N PRO A 126 -2.87 20.93 6.93
CA PRO A 126 -1.66 20.81 6.12
C PRO A 126 -0.42 20.42 6.94
N ARG A 127 -0.37 20.75 8.24
CA ARG A 127 0.73 20.33 9.11
C ARG A 127 0.76 18.81 9.26
N LEU A 128 -0.40 18.19 9.44
CA LEU A 128 -0.52 16.74 9.54
C LEU A 128 -0.28 16.04 8.19
N ALA A 129 -0.69 16.66 7.08
CA ALA A 129 -0.35 16.18 5.74
C ALA A 129 1.17 16.06 5.55
N TRP A 130 1.91 17.11 5.92
CA TRP A 130 3.37 17.08 5.86
C TRP A 130 4.02 16.16 6.88
N ALA A 131 3.40 15.99 8.06
CA ALA A 131 3.93 15.09 9.08
C ALA A 131 3.82 13.62 8.65
N GLY A 132 2.71 13.21 8.03
CA GLY A 132 2.51 11.84 7.57
C GLY A 132 3.23 11.48 6.27
N ALA A 133 3.63 12.49 5.47
CA ALA A 133 4.32 12.30 4.20
C ALA A 133 5.87 12.35 4.31
N ARG A 134 6.42 12.23 5.52
CA ARG A 134 7.86 12.35 5.79
C ARG A 134 8.58 11.02 5.83
#